data_AF-A0A956B0F2-F1
#
_entry.id   AF-A0A956B0F2-F1
#
_cell.length_a   1.000
_cell.length_b   1.000
_cell.length_c   1.000
_cell.angle_alpha   90.00
_cell.angle_beta   90.00
_cell.angle_gamma   90.00
#
_symmetry.space_group_name_H-M   'P 1'
#
loop_
_entity.id
_entity.type
_entity.pdbx_description
1 polymer ?
#
loop_
_entity_poly.entity_id
_entity_poly.type
_entity_poly.pdbx_seq_one_letter_code
_entity_poly.pdbx_strand_id
1 'polypeptide(L)'
;MNSHALTLQKTLSWRLIASAITGALSVAVTGSWATGLAIGGADTAIKLVAYYLHERAWLRVAQARAERHVEPPQSHGQAPSQPEPQPAPA
;
A
#
# COMPACT_ATOMS: atom_id res chain seq x y z
N MET A 1 -7.44 -2.42 -18.09
CA MET A 1 -7.97 -1.60 -16.98
C MET A 1 -8.66 -2.53 -15.99
N ASN A 2 -8.43 -2.38 -14.68
CA ASN A 2 -9.01 -3.12 -13.52
C ASN A 2 -8.10 -4.10 -12.73
N SER A 3 -6.77 -3.99 -12.79
CA SER A 3 -5.86 -4.88 -12.02
C SER A 3 -5.90 -4.67 -10.49
N HIS A 4 -6.30 -3.50 -10.02
CA HIS A 4 -6.29 -3.15 -8.58
C HIS A 4 -7.48 -3.75 -7.81
N ALA A 5 -8.67 -3.82 -8.41
CA ALA A 5 -9.87 -4.36 -7.76
C ALA A 5 -9.78 -5.88 -7.52
N LEU A 6 -9.21 -6.62 -8.48
CA LEU A 6 -9.00 -8.06 -8.38
C LEU A 6 -7.99 -8.43 -7.28
N THR A 7 -6.94 -7.61 -7.11
CA THR A 7 -5.94 -7.84 -6.06
C THR A 7 -6.53 -7.59 -4.68
N LEU A 8 -7.32 -6.52 -4.50
CA LEU A 8 -8.02 -6.23 -3.25
C LEU A 8 -9.02 -7.33 -2.87
N GLN A 9 -9.84 -7.80 -3.82
CA GLN A 9 -10.74 -8.93 -3.59
C GLN A 9 -9.98 -10.20 -3.20
N LYS A 10 -8.87 -10.50 -3.88
CA LYS A 10 -8.05 -11.68 -3.60
C LYS A 10 -7.43 -11.63 -2.19
N THR A 11 -6.93 -10.46 -1.77
CA THR A 11 -6.41 -10.27 -0.42
C THR A 11 -7.52 -10.39 0.63
N LEU A 12 -8.69 -9.79 0.40
CA LEU A 12 -9.81 -9.90 1.33
C LEU A 12 -10.29 -11.35 1.49
N SER A 13 -10.44 -12.08 0.39
CA SER A 13 -10.78 -13.50 0.41
C SER A 13 -9.73 -14.32 1.17
N TRP A 14 -8.44 -14.08 0.93
CA TRP A 14 -7.38 -14.77 1.67
C TRP A 14 -7.44 -14.49 3.18
N ARG A 15 -7.74 -13.25 3.58
CA ARG A 15 -7.87 -12.90 5.00
C ARG A 15 -9.06 -13.55 5.68
N LEU A 16 -10.22 -13.60 5.00
CA LEU A 16 -11.41 -14.26 5.53
C LEU A 16 -11.18 -15.76 5.71
N ILE A 17 -10.52 -16.40 4.74
CA ILE A 17 -10.16 -17.83 4.83
C ILE A 17 -9.20 -18.07 5.99
N ALA A 18 -8.16 -17.25 6.13
CA ALA A 18 -7.19 -17.40 7.22
C ALA A 18 -7.83 -17.25 8.61
N SER A 19 -8.68 -16.25 8.81
CA SER A 19 -9.37 -16.05 10.10
C SER A 19 -10.40 -17.16 10.38
N ALA A 20 -11.10 -17.66 9.35
CA ALA A 20 -11.99 -18.81 9.49
C ALA A 20 -11.22 -20.08 9.90
N ILE A 21 -10.03 -20.30 9.31
CA ILE A 21 -9.15 -21.42 9.70
C ILE A 21 -8.71 -21.27 11.16
N THR A 22 -8.29 -20.08 11.60
CA THR A 22 -7.87 -19.87 13.00
C THR A 22 -9.01 -20.14 14.00
N GLY A 23 -10.22 -19.68 13.70
CA GLY A 23 -11.41 -19.96 14.51
C GLY A 23 -11.72 -21.46 14.55
N ALA A 24 -11.77 -22.11 13.39
CA ALA A 24 -12.03 -23.53 13.26
C ALA A 24 -10.96 -24.39 13.97
N LEU A 25 -9.68 -24.03 13.85
CA LEU A 25 -8.57 -24.70 14.51
C LEU A 25 -8.66 -24.53 16.04
N SER A 26 -9.03 -23.34 16.52
CA SER A 26 -9.28 -23.11 17.94
C SER A 26 -10.43 -23.96 18.46
N VAL A 27 -11.54 -24.08 17.73
CA VAL A 27 -12.64 -25.00 18.12
C VAL A 27 -12.16 -26.45 18.11
N ALA A 28 -11.39 -26.86 17.10
CA ALA A 28 -10.89 -28.23 16.98
C ALA A 28 -9.92 -28.61 18.10
N VAL A 29 -9.07 -27.67 18.54
CA VAL A 29 -8.10 -27.89 19.63
C VAL A 29 -8.76 -27.79 21.00
N THR A 30 -9.63 -26.81 21.22
CA THR A 30 -10.23 -26.56 22.54
C THR A 30 -11.54 -27.34 22.78
N GLY A 31 -12.19 -27.84 21.72
CA GLY A 31 -13.50 -28.50 21.78
C GLY A 31 -14.67 -27.56 22.10
N SER A 32 -14.41 -26.26 22.29
CA SER A 32 -15.39 -25.26 22.70
C SER A 32 -15.62 -24.22 21.60
N TRP A 33 -16.85 -24.19 21.10
CA TRP A 33 -17.30 -23.19 20.12
C TRP A 33 -17.20 -21.76 20.64
N ALA A 34 -17.50 -21.53 21.92
CA ALA A 34 -17.40 -20.22 22.54
C ALA A 34 -15.96 -19.69 22.52
N THR A 35 -14.99 -20.57 22.79
CA THR A 35 -13.57 -20.20 22.78
C THR A 35 -13.05 -19.94 21.37
N GLY A 36 -13.43 -20.78 20.40
CA GLY A 36 -13.02 -20.57 19.01
C GLY A 36 -13.63 -19.31 18.38
N LEU A 37 -14.87 -18.96 18.73
CA LEU A 37 -15.48 -17.67 18.35
C LEU A 37 -14.76 -16.48 19.00
N ALA A 38 -14.41 -16.59 20.28
CA ALA A 38 -13.64 -15.55 20.97
C ALA A 38 -12.25 -15.34 20.33
N ILE A 39 -11.55 -16.43 19.99
CA ILE A 39 -10.23 -16.35 19.33
C ILE A 39 -10.36 -15.82 17.90
N GLY A 40 -11.30 -16.33 17.10
CA GLY A 40 -11.53 -15.83 15.73
C GLY A 40 -11.96 -14.36 15.69
N GLY A 41 -12.79 -13.94 16.66
CA GLY A 41 -13.19 -12.55 16.83
C GLY A 41 -12.02 -11.65 17.25
N ALA A 42 -11.22 -12.08 18.23
CA ALA A 42 -10.03 -11.36 18.66
C ALA A 42 -9.00 -11.23 17.53
N ASP A 43 -8.75 -12.31 16.78
CA ASP A 43 -7.86 -12.29 15.61
C ASP A 43 -8.33 -11.27 14.56
N THR A 44 -9.63 -11.24 14.26
CA THR A 44 -10.20 -10.27 13.32
C THR A 44 -10.04 -8.83 13.82
N ALA A 45 -10.32 -8.58 15.11
CA ALA A 45 -10.19 -7.26 15.71
C ALA A 45 -8.73 -6.76 15.70
N ILE A 46 -7.78 -7.60 16.08
CA ILE A 46 -6.33 -7.29 16.04
C ILE A 46 -5.92 -6.96 14.60
N LYS A 47 -6.37 -7.74 13.62
CA LYS A 47 -6.04 -7.51 12.20
C LYS A 47 -6.60 -6.19 11.68
N LEU A 48 -7.80 -5.79 12.10
CA LEU A 48 -8.37 -4.49 11.73
C LEU A 48 -7.54 -3.33 12.31
N VAL A 49 -7.19 -3.41 13.59
CA VAL A 49 -6.34 -2.40 14.24
C VAL A 49 -4.97 -2.34 13.58
N ALA A 50 -4.34 -3.49 13.34
CA ALA A 50 -3.04 -3.56 12.67
C ALA A 50 -3.09 -3.01 11.24
N TYR A 51 -4.15 -3.30 10.47
CA TYR A 51 -4.32 -2.77 9.12
C TYR A 51 -4.50 -1.25 9.13
N TYR A 52 -5.30 -0.71 10.04
CA TYR A 52 -5.45 0.73 10.21
C TYR A 52 -4.12 1.42 10.54
N LEU A 53 -3.34 0.86 11.47
CA LEU A 53 -2.02 1.37 11.82
C LEU A 53 -1.02 1.26 10.65
N HIS A 54 -1.06 0.15 9.91
CA HIS A 54 -0.25 -0.05 8.71
C HIS A 54 -0.53 1.03 7.66
N GLU A 55 -1.81 1.27 7.35
CA GLU A 55 -2.22 2.32 6.41
C GLU A 55 -1.74 3.71 6.88
N ARG A 56 -1.91 4.01 8.18
CA ARG A 56 -1.46 5.27 8.77
C ARG A 56 0.06 5.44 8.70
N ALA A 57 0.83 4.37 8.92
CA ALA A 57 2.28 4.39 8.79
C ALA A 57 2.72 4.58 7.34
N TRP A 58 2.05 3.92 6.39
CA TRP A 58 2.35 4.04 4.97
C TRP A 58 2.11 5.45 4.42
N LEU A 59 1.03 6.11 4.85
CA LEU A 59 0.75 7.50 4.50
C LEU A 59 1.90 8.45 4.90
N ARG A 60 2.47 8.27 6.10
CA ARG A 60 3.60 9.07 6.58
C ARG A 60 4.86 8.83 5.74
N VAL A 61 5.13 7.58 5.38
CA VAL A 61 6.28 7.22 4.53
C VAL A 61 6.10 7.77 3.11
N ALA A 62 4.89 7.71 2.56
CA ALA A 62 4.57 8.25 1.25
C ALA A 62 4.77 9.78 1.20
N GLN A 63 4.30 10.50 2.23
CA GLN A 63 4.51 11.95 2.37
C GLN A 63 6.00 12.31 2.43
N ALA A 64 6.77 11.59 3.26
CA ALA A 64 8.22 11.79 3.37
C ALA A 64 9.01 11.45 2.09
N ARG A 65 8.42 10.70 1.14
CA ARG A 65 9.00 10.46 -0.19
C ARG A 65 8.60 11.54 -1.19
N ALA A 66 7.37 12.06 -1.11
CA ALA A 66 6.89 13.14 -1.97
C ALA A 66 7.73 14.41 -1.77
N GLU A 67 8.06 14.77 -0.53
CA GLU A 67 8.91 15.92 -0.21
C GLU A 67 10.33 15.81 -0.79
N ARG A 68 10.86 14.59 -0.93
CA ARG A 68 12.19 14.35 -1.54
C ARG A 68 12.19 14.40 -3.07
N HIS A 69 11.03 14.27 -3.71
CA HIS A 69 10.89 14.35 -5.17
C HIS A 69 10.57 15.77 -5.67
N VAL A 70 10.25 16.69 -4.75
CA VAL A 70 10.01 18.12 -5.05
C VAL A 70 11.32 18.92 -4.95
N GLU A 71 12.48 18.28 -5.08
CA GLU A 71 13.71 19.01 -5.39
C GLU A 71 13.50 19.67 -6.77
N PRO A 72 13.50 21.02 -6.85
CA PRO A 72 13.21 21.72 -8.09
C PRO A 72 14.23 21.31 -9.16
N PRO A 73 13.86 21.30 -10.45
CA PRO A 73 14.86 21.12 -11.50
C PRO A 73 15.94 22.15 -11.25
N GLN A 74 17.18 21.69 -11.10
CA GLN A 74 18.35 22.53 -11.03
C GLN A 74 18.23 23.55 -12.16
N SER A 75 17.83 24.78 -11.84
CA SER A 75 17.86 25.91 -12.75
C SER A 75 19.33 26.31 -12.87
N HIS A 76 20.14 25.45 -13.47
CA HIS A 76 21.33 25.90 -14.15
C HIS A 76 20.80 26.78 -15.28
N GLY A 77 20.82 28.08 -15.01
CA GLY A 77 20.47 29.10 -15.98
C GLY A 77 21.32 28.92 -17.22
N GLN A 78 20.72 28.33 -18.25
CA GLN A 78 21.27 28.34 -19.60
C GLN A 78 20.14 28.11 -20.60
N ALA A 79 19.56 29.23 -21.03
CA ALA A 79 19.11 29.42 -22.39
C ALA A 79 19.17 30.94 -22.70
N PRO A 80 19.46 31.40 -23.93
CA PRO A 80 19.88 30.67 -25.13
C PRO A 80 21.06 31.33 -25.88
N SER A 81 22.01 30.55 -26.39
CA SER A 81 22.88 31.02 -27.48
C SER A 81 22.58 30.19 -28.71
N GLN A 82 21.48 30.54 -29.38
CA GLN A 82 21.27 30.16 -30.78
C GLN A 82 22.45 30.75 -31.57
N PRO A 83 23.32 29.95 -32.22
CA PRO A 83 24.23 30.53 -33.20
C PRO A 83 23.37 31.00 -34.37
N GLU A 84 23.46 32.31 -34.62
CA GLU A 84 22.88 33.04 -35.74
C GLU A 84 23.01 32.25 -37.06
N PRO A 85 21.97 32.24 -37.93
CA PRO A 85 22.04 31.53 -39.20
C PRO A 85 23.12 32.16 -40.07
N GLN A 86 24.19 31.41 -40.34
CA GLN A 86 25.22 31.84 -41.29
C GLN A 86 24.57 32.11 -42.66
N PRO A 87 24.78 33.29 -43.27
CA PRO A 87 24.33 33.52 -44.64
C PRO A 87 25.11 32.59 -45.58
N ALA A 88 24.38 31.80 -46.37
CA ALA A 88 24.95 31.00 -47.44
C ALA A 88 25.65 31.90 -48.46
N PRO A 89 26.94 31.66 -48.79
CA PRO A 89 27.51 32.24 -50.00
C PRO A 89 26.92 31.55 -51.24
N ALA A 90 26.62 32.38 -52.24
CA ALA A 90 25.90 32.09 -53.49
C ALA A 90 26.57 31.08 -54.44
#